data_AF-A0A956DTJ1-F1
#
_entry.id   AF-A0A956DTJ1-F1
#
_cell.length_a   1.000
_cell.length_b   1.000
_cell.length_c   1.000
_cell.angle_alpha   90.00
_cell.angle_beta   90.00
_cell.angle_gamma   90.00
#
_symmetry.space_group_name_H-M   'P 1'
#
loop_
_entity.id
_entity.type
_entity.pdbx_description
1 polymer ?
#
loop_
_entity_poly.entity_id
_entity_poly.type
_entity_poly.pdbx_seq_one_letter_code
_entity_poly.pdbx_strand_id
1 'polypeptide(L)'
;MSRLALPLLLLVGCQSSGGGDGPVASASPSASASVAEVASGPQRLAWTAGLATLDGQPLPLKTAVVYSRGGPGLELELSTATPTCKDFSGNGRMLADGERHFSVGLAKLLDEDGKEHWGLNRIYFDGHTQQGGDLGKVTIAEADAEAGVKGELDFTLTLEKSEVMKRDAHVLVVKGPFVAKGCGVFTRDGGPAARPQPEALLTVAGKTFAVNGATVAPTTFPKPGHELVLSTGAASCKASPSDEALTLKLNLDDQGRATFAHMAGQVLPSQLNMTPGDADPSLSAKAAGPLEGDGEVSFALSGKLDLLGYEVTLGGEVTALRCPAR
;
A
#
# COMPACT_ATOMS: atom_id res chain seq x y z
N MET A 1 -21.42 -52.23 -9.16
CA MET A 1 -20.67 -53.49 -9.38
C MET A 1 -19.39 -53.14 -10.11
N SER A 2 -18.23 -53.43 -9.51
CA SER A 2 -16.90 -53.68 -10.13
C SER A 2 -16.32 -52.61 -11.09
N ARG A 3 -15.08 -52.10 -10.97
CA ARG A 3 -13.84 -52.56 -10.32
C ARG A 3 -12.85 -51.39 -10.23
N LEU A 4 -11.96 -51.45 -9.23
CA LEU A 4 -10.71 -50.72 -9.11
C LEU A 4 -9.78 -50.90 -10.34
N ALA A 5 -8.92 -49.91 -10.60
CA ALA A 5 -7.50 -50.17 -10.89
C ALA A 5 -6.63 -48.91 -10.66
N LEU A 6 -5.69 -49.03 -9.73
CA LEU A 6 -4.46 -48.24 -9.61
C LEU A 6 -3.40 -48.85 -10.55
N PRO A 7 -2.51 -48.05 -11.14
CA PRO A 7 -1.05 -48.24 -10.92
C PRO A 7 -0.31 -46.88 -10.94
N LEU A 8 0.99 -46.70 -10.69
CA LEU A 8 2.10 -47.41 -10.05
C LEU A 8 3.27 -46.40 -10.18
N LEU A 9 4.07 -46.22 -9.12
CA LEU A 9 5.31 -45.44 -9.13
C LEU A 9 6.35 -46.04 -10.10
N LEU A 10 7.16 -45.19 -10.74
CA LEU A 10 8.48 -45.56 -11.27
C LEU A 10 9.48 -44.40 -11.10
N LEU A 11 10.44 -44.59 -10.18
CA LEU A 11 11.73 -43.91 -10.15
C LEU A 11 12.68 -44.64 -11.11
N VAL A 12 13.40 -43.88 -11.94
CA VAL A 12 14.70 -44.31 -12.51
C VAL A 12 15.61 -43.09 -12.61
N GLY A 13 16.77 -43.15 -11.96
CA GLY A 13 17.88 -42.23 -12.19
C GLY A 13 18.88 -42.81 -13.20
N CYS A 14 19.77 -41.96 -13.72
CA CYS A 14 21.05 -42.39 -14.30
C CYS A 14 22.10 -41.27 -14.20
N GLN A 15 23.27 -41.66 -13.70
CA GLN A 15 24.54 -40.92 -13.58
C GLN A 15 25.32 -40.91 -14.91
N SER A 16 26.31 -40.00 -15.01
CA SER A 16 27.67 -40.17 -15.59
C SER A 16 28.12 -38.83 -16.21
N SER A 17 29.19 -38.10 -15.81
CA SER A 17 30.60 -38.35 -15.45
C SER A 17 31.61 -38.24 -16.61
N GLY A 18 32.70 -37.49 -16.36
CA GLY A 18 33.96 -37.41 -17.12
C GLY A 18 34.07 -36.19 -18.04
N GLY A 19 35.12 -35.35 -18.03
CA GLY A 19 36.47 -35.46 -17.47
C GLY A 19 37.44 -34.84 -18.49
N GLY A 20 38.41 -34.03 -18.05
CA GLY A 20 39.40 -33.41 -18.95
C GLY A 20 40.45 -32.58 -18.20
N ASP A 21 41.54 -33.25 -17.83
CA ASP A 21 42.76 -32.73 -17.20
C ASP A 21 43.63 -31.91 -18.16
N GLY A 22 44.45 -31.00 -17.62
CA GLY A 22 45.58 -30.40 -18.34
C GLY A 22 46.31 -29.26 -17.58
N PRO A 23 47.56 -29.42 -17.11
CA PRO A 23 48.23 -28.54 -16.15
C PRO A 23 49.31 -27.62 -16.76
N VAL A 24 49.61 -26.47 -16.14
CA VAL A 24 50.93 -25.79 -16.19
C VAL A 24 51.21 -25.03 -14.88
N ALA A 25 52.46 -25.08 -14.43
CA ALA A 25 52.96 -24.71 -13.12
C ALA A 25 53.64 -23.32 -13.02
N SER A 26 53.98 -22.95 -11.77
CA SER A 26 55.00 -21.99 -11.29
C SER A 26 54.70 -20.49 -11.38
N ALA A 27 55.05 -19.59 -10.45
CA ALA A 27 55.58 -19.65 -9.08
C ALA A 27 55.39 -18.27 -8.38
N SER A 28 55.32 -18.31 -7.05
CA SER A 28 55.48 -17.35 -5.91
C SER A 28 55.89 -15.86 -6.11
N PRO A 29 55.93 -15.04 -5.02
CA PRO A 29 54.89 -14.67 -4.05
C PRO A 29 54.79 -13.12 -3.90
N SER A 30 53.66 -12.55 -3.45
CA SER A 30 53.67 -11.21 -2.86
C SER A 30 52.42 -10.85 -2.07
N ALA A 31 52.70 -10.22 -0.93
CA ALA A 31 51.87 -9.30 -0.16
C ALA A 31 50.59 -9.86 0.48
N SER A 32 50.76 -10.24 1.75
CA SER A 32 49.76 -10.07 2.79
C SER A 32 49.10 -8.70 2.70
N ALA A 33 47.85 -8.66 2.27
CA ALA A 33 46.93 -7.60 2.60
C ALA A 33 45.85 -8.23 3.48
N SER A 34 45.97 -7.95 4.77
CA SER A 34 44.99 -8.27 5.81
C SER A 34 43.64 -7.75 5.35
N VAL A 35 42.75 -8.65 4.94
CA VAL A 35 41.34 -8.34 4.83
C VAL A 35 40.89 -8.14 6.26
N ALA A 36 40.84 -6.88 6.68
CA ALA A 36 40.18 -6.51 7.91
C ALA A 36 38.74 -6.98 7.79
N GLU A 37 38.47 -8.06 8.50
CA GLU A 37 37.16 -8.55 8.89
C GLU A 37 36.37 -7.34 9.39
N VAL A 38 35.51 -6.80 8.52
CA VAL A 38 34.49 -5.83 8.91
C VAL A 38 33.52 -6.63 9.76
N ALA A 39 33.85 -6.71 11.05
CA ALA A 39 32.99 -7.24 12.06
C ALA A 39 31.64 -6.56 11.93
N SER A 40 30.65 -7.35 11.56
CA SER A 40 29.22 -7.08 11.67
C SER A 40 28.87 -6.84 13.14
N GLY A 41 29.27 -5.68 13.65
CA GLY A 41 28.72 -5.13 14.88
C GLY A 41 27.26 -4.76 14.65
N PRO A 42 26.41 -4.75 15.69
CA PRO A 42 25.06 -4.24 15.56
C PRO A 42 25.18 -2.79 15.11
N GLN A 43 24.73 -2.51 13.89
CA GLN A 43 24.54 -1.13 13.42
C GLN A 43 23.64 -0.47 14.46
N ARG A 44 24.26 0.33 15.35
CA ARG A 44 23.52 1.33 16.12
C ARG A 44 22.89 2.20 15.05
N LEU A 45 21.61 1.98 14.77
CA LEU A 45 20.78 2.87 13.98
C LEU A 45 21.04 4.26 14.54
N ALA A 46 21.72 5.09 13.76
CA ALA A 46 22.14 6.41 14.19
C ALA A 46 20.91 7.32 14.08
N TRP A 47 19.98 7.19 15.02
CA TRP A 47 18.97 8.23 15.26
C TRP A 47 19.71 9.42 15.85
N THR A 48 19.48 10.62 15.33
CA THR A 48 19.80 11.82 16.10
C THR A 48 18.88 11.83 17.32
N ALA A 49 19.47 11.86 18.51
CA ALA A 49 18.74 12.17 19.72
C ALA A 49 17.89 13.43 19.49
N GLY A 50 16.59 13.37 19.84
CA GLY A 50 15.68 14.49 19.63
C GLY A 50 14.89 14.47 18.31
N LEU A 51 14.85 13.35 17.57
CA LEU A 51 13.98 13.20 16.40
C LEU A 51 12.50 13.51 16.71
N ALA A 52 12.03 13.18 17.92
CA ALA A 52 10.66 13.42 18.32
C ALA A 52 10.55 14.02 19.72
N THR A 53 9.58 14.91 19.91
CA THR A 53 9.19 15.45 21.21
C THR A 53 7.69 15.33 21.41
N LEU A 54 7.27 15.01 22.64
CA LEU A 54 5.87 15.04 23.08
C LEU A 54 5.73 16.14 24.13
N ASP A 55 4.88 17.12 23.87
CA ASP A 55 4.67 18.27 24.75
C ASP A 55 5.99 19.01 25.09
N GLY A 56 6.86 19.11 24.09
CA GLY A 56 8.19 19.70 24.22
C GLY A 56 9.24 18.84 24.92
N GLN A 57 8.87 17.67 25.46
CA GLN A 57 9.81 16.74 26.08
C GLN A 57 10.34 15.73 25.06
N PRO A 58 11.66 15.45 25.02
CA PRO A 58 12.21 14.45 24.12
C PRO A 58 11.58 13.07 24.33
N LEU A 59 11.11 12.45 23.25
CA LEU A 59 10.69 11.05 23.25
C LEU A 59 11.91 10.15 23.07
N PRO A 60 12.22 9.24 24.02
CA PRO A 60 13.35 8.34 23.91
C PRO A 60 13.04 7.17 22.98
N LEU A 61 12.92 7.45 21.69
CA LEU A 61 12.70 6.44 20.66
C LEU A 61 13.86 5.44 20.67
N LYS A 62 13.52 4.16 20.74
CA LYS A 62 14.49 3.05 20.72
C LYS A 62 14.50 2.33 19.39
N THR A 63 13.38 2.41 18.66
CA THR A 63 13.18 1.68 17.42
C THR A 63 12.43 2.52 16.41
N ALA A 64 12.84 2.41 15.16
CA ALA A 64 11.92 2.48 14.06
C ALA A 64 12.18 1.39 13.04
N VAL A 65 11.07 0.87 12.56
CA VAL A 65 11.02 -0.15 11.54
C VAL A 65 10.15 0.34 10.41
N VAL A 66 10.35 -0.24 9.25
CA VAL A 66 9.53 0.04 8.09
C VAL A 66 9.12 -1.25 7.42
N TYR A 67 7.89 -1.29 6.93
CA TYR A 67 7.36 -2.40 6.14
C TYR A 67 6.34 -1.91 5.13
N SER A 68 5.94 -2.77 4.19
CA SER A 68 4.79 -2.56 3.29
C SER A 68 3.68 -3.54 3.65
N ARG A 69 2.40 -3.22 3.41
CA ARG A 69 1.31 -4.21 3.49
C ARG A 69 0.93 -4.80 2.12
N GLY A 70 1.80 -4.64 1.12
CA GLY A 70 1.66 -5.21 -0.23
C GLY A 70 1.40 -4.19 -1.34
N GLY A 71 1.19 -2.92 -0.99
CA GLY A 71 1.07 -1.80 -1.90
C GLY A 71 2.34 -0.97 -2.06
N PRO A 72 2.25 0.16 -2.80
CA PRO A 72 3.40 1.01 -3.11
C PRO A 72 3.87 1.89 -1.94
N GLY A 73 3.09 1.98 -0.85
CA GLY A 73 3.47 2.71 0.35
C GLY A 73 4.23 1.86 1.36
N LEU A 74 4.81 2.57 2.33
CA LEU A 74 5.54 2.04 3.45
C LEU A 74 4.94 2.58 4.75
N GLU A 75 4.87 1.74 5.76
CA GLU A 75 4.52 2.11 7.12
C GLU A 75 5.80 2.18 7.96
N LEU A 76 6.16 3.40 8.36
CA LEU A 76 7.25 3.67 9.29
C LEU A 76 6.68 3.70 10.71
N GLU A 77 7.15 2.80 11.56
CA GLU A 77 6.71 2.70 12.95
C GLU A 77 7.82 3.16 13.87
N LEU A 78 7.55 4.19 14.70
CA LEU A 78 8.49 4.70 15.69
C LEU A 78 8.01 4.36 17.09
N SER A 79 8.91 3.89 17.96
CA SER A 79 8.55 3.39 19.27
C SER A 79 9.61 3.65 20.35
N THR A 80 9.16 3.90 21.58
CA THR A 80 10.00 3.91 22.80
C THR A 80 10.29 2.51 23.36
N ALA A 81 9.71 1.47 22.77
CA ALA A 81 10.01 0.07 23.01
C ALA A 81 10.95 -0.49 21.93
N THR A 82 11.28 -1.78 22.04
CA THR A 82 12.19 -2.49 21.11
C THR A 82 11.48 -3.58 20.31
N PRO A 83 10.39 -3.27 19.56
CA PRO A 83 9.77 -4.26 18.70
C PRO A 83 10.76 -4.72 17.63
N THR A 84 10.62 -5.98 17.23
CA THR A 84 11.35 -6.63 16.15
C THR A 84 10.40 -6.89 14.99
N CYS A 85 10.94 -7.20 13.81
CA CYS A 85 10.12 -7.52 12.64
C CYS A 85 9.14 -8.69 12.86
N LYS A 86 9.43 -9.59 13.82
CA LYS A 86 8.55 -10.72 14.15
C LYS A 86 7.28 -10.31 14.90
N ASP A 87 7.27 -9.11 15.48
CA ASP A 87 6.14 -8.61 16.25
C ASP A 87 5.06 -8.00 15.32
N PHE A 88 5.39 -7.75 14.06
CA PHE A 88 4.49 -7.14 13.07
C PHE A 88 3.76 -8.18 12.24
N SER A 89 2.54 -7.81 11.85
CA SER A 89 1.65 -8.55 10.95
C SER A 89 0.93 -7.59 10.02
N GLY A 90 0.16 -8.09 9.05
CA GLY A 90 -0.67 -7.23 8.19
C GLY A 90 -1.75 -6.44 8.93
N ASN A 91 -2.01 -6.74 10.21
CA ASN A 91 -2.90 -5.96 11.09
C ASN A 91 -2.14 -5.06 12.08
N GLY A 92 -0.82 -4.90 11.91
CA GLY A 92 0.05 -4.21 12.86
C GLY A 92 0.55 -5.14 13.96
N ARG A 93 0.74 -4.60 15.17
CA ARG A 93 1.26 -5.31 16.34
C ARG A 93 0.58 -4.88 17.64
N MET A 94 0.77 -5.69 18.68
CA MET A 94 0.43 -5.29 20.04
C MET A 94 1.46 -4.30 20.60
N LEU A 95 0.98 -3.32 21.36
CA LEU A 95 1.83 -2.35 22.07
C LEU A 95 2.10 -2.85 23.49
N ALA A 96 3.33 -2.62 23.97
CA ALA A 96 3.67 -2.89 25.37
C ALA A 96 3.09 -1.82 26.31
N ASP A 97 2.91 -2.18 27.58
CA ASP A 97 2.44 -1.23 28.60
C ASP A 97 3.39 -0.03 28.71
N GLY A 98 2.82 1.18 28.66
CA GLY A 98 3.57 2.44 28.73
C GLY A 98 4.39 2.76 27.46
N GLU A 99 4.28 1.96 26.41
CA GLU A 99 4.92 2.24 25.13
C GLU A 99 4.32 3.50 24.47
N ARG A 100 5.19 4.40 24.01
CA ARG A 100 4.79 5.47 23.10
C ARG A 100 5.14 5.05 21.68
N HIS A 101 4.12 5.00 20.84
CA HIS A 101 4.19 4.52 19.47
C HIS A 101 3.46 5.49 18.55
N PHE A 102 4.06 5.80 17.41
CA PHE A 102 3.37 6.43 16.29
C PHE A 102 3.76 5.76 14.97
N SER A 103 2.83 5.81 14.04
CA SER A 103 2.96 5.25 12.69
C SER A 103 2.87 6.38 11.67
N VAL A 104 3.74 6.33 10.67
CA VAL A 104 3.80 7.30 9.58
C VAL A 104 3.73 6.54 8.26
N GLY A 105 2.71 6.85 7.46
CA GLY A 105 2.57 6.35 6.10
C GLY A 105 3.41 7.18 5.13
N LEU A 106 4.33 6.53 4.44
CA LEU A 106 5.20 7.09 3.41
C LEU A 106 4.80 6.54 2.06
N ALA A 107 4.65 7.38 1.05
CA ALA A 107 4.40 6.89 -0.31
C ALA A 107 4.97 7.84 -1.35
N LYS A 108 5.14 7.33 -2.57
CA LYS A 108 5.29 8.16 -3.76
C LYS A 108 3.91 8.69 -4.13
N LEU A 109 3.63 9.92 -3.74
CA LEU A 109 2.40 10.61 -4.05
C LEU A 109 2.45 11.10 -5.49
N LEU A 110 1.36 10.92 -6.20
CA LEU A 110 1.13 11.39 -7.54
C LEU A 110 0.55 12.80 -7.47
N ASP A 111 1.19 13.73 -8.16
CA ASP A 111 0.71 15.09 -8.38
C ASP A 111 -0.28 15.15 -9.55
N GLU A 112 -1.06 16.24 -9.61
CA GLU A 112 -2.02 16.53 -10.68
C GLU A 112 -1.36 16.54 -12.08
N ASP A 113 -0.06 16.88 -12.16
CA ASP A 113 0.72 16.91 -13.41
C ASP A 113 1.35 15.56 -13.79
N GLY A 114 1.09 14.51 -12.99
CA GLY A 114 1.57 13.16 -13.22
C GLY A 114 2.96 12.88 -12.65
N LYS A 115 3.62 13.87 -12.01
CA LYS A 115 4.88 13.64 -11.32
C LYS A 115 4.65 12.91 -10.01
N GLU A 116 5.69 12.21 -9.56
CA GLU A 116 5.69 11.54 -8.27
C GLU A 116 6.73 12.15 -7.34
N HIS A 117 6.37 12.33 -6.08
CA HIS A 117 7.28 12.76 -5.03
C HIS A 117 7.03 11.96 -3.75
N TRP A 118 8.04 11.80 -2.89
CA TRP A 118 7.83 11.19 -1.59
C TRP A 118 7.05 12.13 -0.68
N GLY A 119 5.98 11.63 -0.09
CA GLY A 119 5.12 12.38 0.81
C GLY A 119 4.61 11.54 1.97
N LEU A 120 4.03 12.24 2.94
CA LEU A 120 3.30 11.65 4.06
C LEU A 120 1.84 11.51 3.63
N ASN A 121 1.25 10.32 3.78
CA ASN A 121 -0.18 10.11 3.49
C ASN A 121 -1.02 9.75 4.72
N ARG A 122 -0.36 9.44 5.84
CA ARG A 122 -1.00 9.10 7.10
C ARG A 122 -0.07 9.36 8.28
N ILE A 123 -0.61 9.87 9.36
CA ILE A 123 0.07 9.90 10.66
C ILE A 123 -0.91 9.33 11.69
N TYR A 124 -0.44 8.38 12.50
CA TYR A 124 -1.19 7.81 13.61
C TYR A 124 -0.42 7.97 14.91
N PHE A 125 -1.07 8.49 15.94
CA PHE A 125 -0.55 8.57 17.30
C PHE A 125 -1.70 8.55 18.31
N ASP A 126 -1.56 7.77 19.37
CA ASP A 126 -2.46 7.77 20.53
C ASP A 126 -3.96 7.70 20.18
N GLY A 127 -4.32 6.72 19.33
CA GLY A 127 -5.69 6.51 18.88
C GLY A 127 -6.22 7.56 17.90
N HIS A 128 -5.41 8.55 17.49
CA HIS A 128 -5.74 9.52 16.46
C HIS A 128 -5.07 9.16 15.14
N THR A 129 -5.81 9.23 14.03
CA THR A 129 -5.27 9.16 12.68
C THR A 129 -5.54 10.49 11.98
N GLN A 130 -4.50 11.12 11.44
CA GLN A 130 -4.59 12.22 10.49
C GLN A 130 -4.26 11.70 9.09
N GLN A 131 -5.13 12.00 8.12
CA GLN A 131 -5.02 11.63 6.71
C GLN A 131 -5.50 12.80 5.85
N GLY A 132 -4.84 13.02 4.71
CA GLY A 132 -5.14 14.13 3.81
C GLY A 132 -4.67 15.49 4.32
N GLY A 133 -4.63 16.46 3.41
CA GLY A 133 -4.12 17.81 3.68
C GLY A 133 -2.59 17.86 3.81
N ASP A 134 -2.08 18.95 4.37
CA ASP A 134 -0.65 19.09 4.69
C ASP A 134 -0.34 18.29 5.97
N LEU A 135 0.29 17.14 5.80
CA LEU A 135 0.76 16.28 6.90
C LEU A 135 2.19 16.61 7.32
N GLY A 136 2.83 17.63 6.72
CA GLY A 136 4.23 17.94 6.88
C GLY A 136 5.09 17.41 5.72
N LYS A 137 6.40 17.39 5.93
CA LYS A 137 7.39 17.12 4.88
C LYS A 137 8.16 15.84 5.17
N VAL A 138 8.53 15.16 4.09
CA VAL A 138 9.48 14.05 4.12
C VAL A 138 10.44 14.16 2.96
N THR A 139 11.70 13.84 3.18
CA THR A 139 12.69 13.61 2.13
C THR A 139 13.24 12.22 2.31
N ILE A 140 13.20 11.39 1.27
CA ILE A 140 13.68 10.02 1.30
C ILE A 140 14.93 9.91 0.43
N ALA A 141 16.03 9.46 1.03
CA ALA A 141 17.27 9.17 0.32
C ALA A 141 17.27 7.73 -0.21
N GLU A 142 16.79 6.79 0.61
CA GLU A 142 16.74 5.36 0.32
C GLU A 142 15.44 4.80 0.90
N ALA A 143 14.73 3.95 0.14
CA ALA A 143 13.53 3.30 0.61
C ALA A 143 13.33 1.93 -0.02
N ASP A 144 13.34 0.92 0.84
CA ASP A 144 13.03 -0.46 0.52
C ASP A 144 12.37 -1.11 1.75
N ALA A 145 11.31 -1.89 1.54
CA ALA A 145 10.57 -2.47 2.65
C ALA A 145 11.42 -3.49 3.43
N GLU A 146 12.36 -4.19 2.78
CA GLU A 146 13.20 -5.24 3.36
C GLU A 146 14.54 -4.69 3.85
N ALA A 147 15.21 -3.84 3.07
CA ALA A 147 16.50 -3.26 3.45
C ALA A 147 16.35 -2.09 4.44
N GLY A 148 15.24 -1.34 4.37
CA GLY A 148 14.94 -0.21 5.25
C GLY A 148 14.81 1.12 4.53
N VAL A 149 14.63 2.18 5.32
CA VAL A 149 14.42 3.55 4.81
C VAL A 149 15.36 4.51 5.52
N LYS A 150 15.92 5.46 4.77
CA LYS A 150 16.68 6.58 5.28
C LYS A 150 16.15 7.89 4.71
N GLY A 151 15.96 8.88 5.58
CA GLY A 151 15.41 10.17 5.17
C GLY A 151 15.38 11.20 6.28
N GLU A 152 14.58 12.24 6.06
CA GLU A 152 14.26 13.29 7.02
C GLU A 152 12.74 13.46 7.12
N LEU A 153 12.25 13.64 8.34
CA LEU A 153 10.85 13.95 8.64
C LEU A 153 10.75 15.37 9.21
N ASP A 154 9.67 16.07 8.91
CA ASP A 154 9.32 17.34 9.53
C ASP A 154 7.79 17.49 9.58
N PHE A 155 7.19 17.12 10.70
CA PHE A 155 5.76 17.29 10.92
C PHE A 155 5.43 17.62 12.39
N THR A 156 4.24 18.17 12.58
CA THR A 156 3.65 18.40 13.91
C THR A 156 2.23 17.86 13.89
N LEU A 157 1.90 17.06 14.90
CA LEU A 157 0.56 16.53 15.13
C LEU A 157 0.04 17.07 16.46
N THR A 158 -1.05 17.84 16.40
CA THR A 158 -1.74 18.38 17.57
C THR A 158 -2.99 17.54 17.84
N LEU A 159 -3.04 16.93 19.01
CA LEU A 159 -4.17 16.16 19.49
C LEU A 159 -4.92 17.02 20.50
N GLU A 160 -6.16 17.37 20.17
CA GLU A 160 -7.05 18.04 21.12
C GLU A 160 -7.50 17.08 22.21
N LYS A 161 -7.80 17.65 23.38
CA LYS A 161 -8.41 16.92 24.49
C LYS A 161 -9.72 16.29 24.03
N SER A 162 -9.94 15.02 24.40
CA SER A 162 -11.17 14.31 24.10
C SER A 162 -11.68 13.58 25.33
N GLU A 163 -12.80 14.05 25.88
CA GLU A 163 -13.50 13.37 26.98
C GLU A 163 -14.04 12.00 26.55
N VAL A 164 -14.53 11.89 25.30
CA VAL A 164 -15.07 10.64 24.74
C VAL A 164 -13.98 9.58 24.63
N MET A 165 -12.79 9.95 24.15
CA MET A 165 -11.66 9.05 24.02
C MET A 165 -10.84 8.93 25.32
N LYS A 166 -11.21 9.68 26.36
CA LYS A 166 -10.46 9.82 27.62
C LYS A 166 -8.97 10.15 27.38
N ARG A 167 -8.73 11.10 26.48
CA ARG A 167 -7.39 11.49 26.04
C ARG A 167 -7.13 12.96 26.36
N ASP A 168 -5.96 13.24 26.89
CA ASP A 168 -5.50 14.60 27.13
C ASP A 168 -5.02 15.27 25.83
N ALA A 169 -4.86 16.59 25.87
CA ALA A 169 -4.28 17.31 24.75
C ALA A 169 -2.77 17.03 24.68
N HIS A 170 -2.25 16.79 23.48
CA HIS A 170 -0.85 16.49 23.24
C HIS A 170 -0.35 17.15 21.95
N VAL A 171 0.93 17.51 21.91
CA VAL A 171 1.62 17.94 20.70
C VAL A 171 2.81 17.03 20.45
N LEU A 172 2.75 16.26 19.36
CA LEU A 172 3.86 15.46 18.86
C LEU A 172 4.56 16.26 17.75
N VAL A 173 5.85 16.56 17.94
CA VAL A 173 6.71 17.15 16.90
C VAL A 173 7.74 16.11 16.50
N VAL A 174 7.88 15.86 15.20
CA VAL A 174 8.90 14.97 14.64
C VAL A 174 9.70 15.74 13.61
N LYS A 175 11.00 15.90 13.86
CA LYS A 175 11.87 16.72 13.03
C LYS A 175 13.29 16.18 12.99
N GLY A 176 13.82 15.96 11.79
CA GLY A 176 15.21 15.60 11.55
C GLY A 176 15.39 14.24 10.85
N PRO A 177 16.64 13.77 10.76
CA PRO A 177 16.96 12.56 10.03
C PRO A 177 16.57 11.30 10.78
N PHE A 178 16.22 10.25 10.02
CA PHE A 178 15.90 8.94 10.55
C PHE A 178 16.51 7.83 9.67
N VAL A 179 16.73 6.67 10.31
CA VAL A 179 17.11 5.42 9.65
C VAL A 179 16.25 4.32 10.25
N ALA A 180 15.39 3.71 9.44
CA ALA A 180 14.49 2.66 9.86
C ALA A 180 14.91 1.31 9.29
N LYS A 181 14.86 0.27 10.12
CA LYS A 181 15.15 -1.10 9.69
C LYS A 181 14.00 -1.64 8.85
N GLY A 182 14.29 -2.24 7.70
CA GLY A 182 13.29 -2.93 6.90
C GLY A 182 12.85 -4.26 7.51
N CYS A 183 11.55 -4.54 7.42
CA CYS A 183 10.92 -5.76 7.90
C CYS A 183 10.19 -6.55 6.80
N GLY A 184 10.26 -6.09 5.55
CA GLY A 184 9.68 -6.72 4.39
C GLY A 184 8.21 -6.37 4.18
N VAL A 185 7.46 -7.31 3.61
CA VAL A 185 6.05 -7.14 3.25
C VAL A 185 5.17 -7.98 4.19
N PHE A 186 4.24 -7.32 4.88
CA PHE A 186 3.23 -7.97 5.72
C PHE A 186 1.84 -7.80 5.09
N THR A 187 1.48 -8.70 4.18
CA THR A 187 0.12 -8.73 3.65
C THR A 187 -0.86 -9.16 4.74
N ARG A 188 -2.09 -8.64 4.69
CA ARG A 188 -3.16 -9.11 5.57
C ARG A 188 -3.53 -10.55 5.22
N ASP A 189 -3.35 -11.47 6.17
CA ASP A 189 -3.67 -12.88 5.99
C ASP A 189 -5.13 -13.08 5.55
N GLY A 190 -5.34 -13.98 4.59
CA GLY A 190 -6.67 -14.32 4.08
C GLY A 190 -7.32 -13.27 3.17
N GLY A 191 -6.54 -12.29 2.68
CA GLY A 191 -6.99 -11.36 1.66
C GLY A 191 -7.41 -12.07 0.35
N PRO A 192 -8.35 -11.50 -0.43
CA PRO A 192 -8.72 -12.07 -1.71
C PRO A 192 -7.53 -12.09 -2.67
N ALA A 193 -7.48 -13.08 -3.55
CA ALA A 193 -6.49 -13.09 -4.63
C ALA A 193 -6.77 -11.96 -5.63
N ALA A 194 -5.70 -11.38 -6.18
CA ALA A 194 -5.80 -10.43 -7.28
C ALA A 194 -6.44 -11.10 -8.51
N ARG A 195 -7.33 -10.37 -9.19
CA ARG A 195 -7.94 -10.75 -10.49
C ARG A 195 -7.54 -9.71 -11.54
N PRO A 196 -6.40 -9.89 -12.24
CA PRO A 196 -5.96 -8.95 -13.27
C PRO A 196 -7.04 -8.67 -14.31
N GLN A 197 -7.23 -7.40 -14.67
CA GLN A 197 -8.15 -6.92 -15.70
C GLN A 197 -7.31 -6.30 -16.84
N PRO A 198 -6.67 -7.12 -17.69
CA PRO A 198 -5.66 -6.64 -18.65
C PRO A 198 -6.22 -5.71 -19.73
N GLU A 199 -7.53 -5.77 -19.99
CA GLU A 199 -8.22 -4.94 -20.96
C GLU A 199 -8.69 -3.61 -20.37
N ALA A 200 -8.64 -3.44 -19.04
CA ALA A 200 -9.04 -2.21 -18.39
C ALA A 200 -7.92 -1.16 -18.49
N LEU A 201 -8.26 0.00 -19.01
CA LEU A 201 -7.41 1.19 -18.96
C LEU A 201 -7.89 2.08 -17.81
N LEU A 202 -7.05 2.23 -16.79
CA LEU A 202 -7.18 3.26 -15.75
C LEU A 202 -5.94 4.14 -15.80
N THR A 203 -6.13 5.40 -16.19
CA THR A 203 -5.06 6.40 -16.18
C THR A 203 -5.44 7.53 -15.25
N VAL A 204 -4.50 7.96 -14.40
CA VAL A 204 -4.66 9.08 -13.46
C VAL A 204 -3.47 10.01 -13.63
N ALA A 205 -3.72 11.29 -13.90
CA ALA A 205 -2.70 12.30 -14.19
C ALA A 205 -1.66 11.79 -15.23
N GLY A 206 -2.15 11.15 -16.31
CA GLY A 206 -1.30 10.58 -17.36
C GLY A 206 -0.56 9.28 -17.01
N LYS A 207 -0.62 8.80 -15.76
CA LYS A 207 -0.01 7.52 -15.34
C LYS A 207 -1.02 6.38 -15.41
N THR A 208 -0.66 5.31 -16.11
CA THR A 208 -1.50 4.10 -16.21
C THR A 208 -1.31 3.18 -15.02
N PHE A 209 -2.42 2.67 -14.49
CA PHE A 209 -2.46 1.74 -13.38
C PHE A 209 -3.13 0.43 -13.80
N ALA A 210 -2.50 -0.70 -13.46
CA ALA A 210 -3.09 -2.01 -13.68
C ALA A 210 -4.25 -2.25 -12.71
N VAL A 211 -5.42 -2.58 -13.23
CA VAL A 211 -6.59 -2.95 -12.42
C VAL A 211 -6.49 -4.44 -12.08
N ASN A 212 -6.51 -4.75 -10.79
CA ASN A 212 -6.38 -6.11 -10.25
C ASN A 212 -7.60 -6.56 -9.44
N GLY A 213 -8.66 -5.74 -9.43
CA GLY A 213 -9.91 -6.05 -8.78
C GLY A 213 -11.02 -5.16 -9.28
N ALA A 214 -12.18 -5.76 -9.55
CA ALA A 214 -13.40 -5.05 -9.87
C ALA A 214 -14.59 -5.68 -9.13
N THR A 215 -15.46 -4.85 -8.54
CA THR A 215 -16.70 -5.28 -7.88
C THR A 215 -17.82 -4.31 -8.18
N VAL A 216 -19.06 -4.79 -8.26
CA VAL A 216 -20.25 -3.95 -8.33
C VAL A 216 -21.23 -4.33 -7.24
N ALA A 217 -21.82 -3.35 -6.57
CA ALA A 217 -22.85 -3.56 -5.54
C ALA A 217 -23.98 -2.53 -5.69
N PRO A 218 -25.23 -2.86 -5.32
CA PRO A 218 -26.27 -1.86 -5.16
C PRO A 218 -25.84 -0.79 -4.13
N THR A 219 -26.13 0.48 -4.43
CA THR A 219 -25.87 1.62 -3.54
C THR A 219 -27.08 2.54 -3.47
N THR A 220 -27.23 3.23 -2.34
CA THR A 220 -28.21 4.32 -2.17
C THR A 220 -27.55 5.70 -2.11
N PHE A 221 -26.22 5.75 -2.13
CA PHE A 221 -25.44 6.97 -2.01
C PHE A 221 -24.78 7.34 -3.35
N PRO A 222 -24.71 8.64 -3.71
CA PRO A 222 -25.56 9.71 -3.18
C PRO A 222 -27.02 9.58 -3.67
N LYS A 223 -27.28 8.68 -4.62
CA LYS A 223 -28.59 8.32 -5.16
C LYS A 223 -28.67 6.80 -5.35
N PRO A 224 -29.87 6.21 -5.42
CA PRO A 224 -30.04 4.80 -5.78
C PRO A 224 -29.39 4.46 -7.13
N GLY A 225 -28.69 3.33 -7.17
CA GLY A 225 -28.00 2.82 -8.36
C GLY A 225 -27.04 1.70 -8.00
N HIS A 226 -25.90 1.62 -8.71
CA HIS A 226 -24.86 0.62 -8.44
C HIS A 226 -23.49 1.28 -8.32
N GLU A 227 -22.73 0.91 -7.28
CA GLU A 227 -21.33 1.33 -7.11
C GLU A 227 -20.42 0.32 -7.80
N LEU A 228 -19.76 0.73 -8.89
CA LEU A 228 -18.64 0.01 -9.49
C LEU A 228 -17.34 0.46 -8.81
N VAL A 229 -16.57 -0.50 -8.30
CA VAL A 229 -15.26 -0.26 -7.71
C VAL A 229 -14.20 -0.92 -8.57
N LEU A 230 -13.24 -0.13 -9.03
CA LEU A 230 -12.00 -0.57 -9.68
C LEU A 230 -10.85 -0.39 -8.68
N SER A 231 -9.95 -1.37 -8.60
CA SER A 231 -8.83 -1.37 -7.66
C SER A 231 -7.55 -1.84 -8.32
N THR A 232 -6.42 -1.22 -7.99
CA THR A 232 -5.09 -1.72 -8.36
C THR A 232 -4.61 -2.87 -7.47
N GLY A 233 -5.30 -3.12 -6.36
CA GLY A 233 -5.12 -4.31 -5.52
C GLY A 233 -6.23 -5.32 -5.74
N ALA A 234 -6.21 -6.40 -4.96
CA ALA A 234 -7.30 -7.37 -4.96
C ALA A 234 -8.60 -6.73 -4.42
N ALA A 235 -9.75 -7.14 -4.96
CA ALA A 235 -11.06 -6.72 -4.50
C ALA A 235 -12.03 -7.91 -4.46
N SER A 236 -12.88 -7.96 -3.43
CA SER A 236 -13.91 -9.00 -3.29
C SER A 236 -15.17 -8.45 -2.63
N CYS A 237 -16.24 -9.23 -2.62
CA CYS A 237 -17.48 -8.86 -1.95
C CYS A 237 -17.39 -8.90 -0.41
N LYS A 238 -16.39 -9.58 0.15
CA LYS A 238 -16.23 -9.76 1.61
C LYS A 238 -15.21 -8.82 2.24
N ALA A 239 -14.36 -8.21 1.42
CA ALA A 239 -13.29 -7.33 1.86
C ALA A 239 -13.27 -6.10 0.98
N SER A 240 -13.32 -4.92 1.61
CA SER A 240 -12.96 -3.68 0.94
C SER A 240 -11.57 -3.81 0.32
N PRO A 241 -11.30 -3.12 -0.80
CA PRO A 241 -9.94 -2.97 -1.28
C PRO A 241 -9.03 -2.47 -0.14
N SER A 242 -7.76 -2.88 -0.14
CA SER A 242 -6.81 -2.34 0.82
C SER A 242 -6.69 -0.82 0.64
N ASP A 243 -6.53 -0.09 1.75
CA ASP A 243 -6.28 1.36 1.73
C ASP A 243 -4.98 1.72 0.99
N GLU A 244 -4.14 0.71 0.71
CA GLU A 244 -2.90 0.84 -0.06
C GLU A 244 -3.12 0.90 -1.57
N ALA A 245 -4.14 0.20 -2.06
CA ALA A 245 -4.44 0.19 -3.48
C ALA A 245 -5.05 1.53 -3.90
N LEU A 246 -4.73 1.95 -5.13
CA LEU A 246 -5.52 2.98 -5.79
C LEU A 246 -6.88 2.36 -6.12
N THR A 247 -7.94 3.02 -5.65
CA THR A 247 -9.33 2.63 -5.84
C THR A 247 -10.08 3.77 -6.50
N LEU A 248 -10.87 3.44 -7.53
CA LEU A 248 -11.83 4.33 -8.15
C LEU A 248 -13.22 3.72 -7.96
N LYS A 249 -14.10 4.45 -7.30
CA LYS A 249 -15.51 4.09 -7.10
C LYS A 249 -16.37 5.00 -7.95
N LEU A 250 -17.29 4.41 -8.71
CA LEU A 250 -18.24 5.11 -9.56
C LEU A 250 -19.64 4.68 -9.18
N ASN A 251 -20.50 5.63 -8.79
CA ASN A 251 -21.93 5.34 -8.64
C ASN A 251 -22.61 5.57 -9.97
N LEU A 252 -23.19 4.51 -10.51
CA LEU A 252 -23.77 4.47 -11.85
C LEU A 252 -25.28 4.64 -11.77
N ASP A 253 -25.85 5.43 -12.69
CA ASP A 253 -27.29 5.43 -12.95
C ASP A 253 -27.71 4.22 -13.82
N ASP A 254 -29.01 4.10 -14.09
CA ASP A 254 -29.58 3.01 -14.92
C ASP A 254 -29.02 2.98 -16.36
N GLN A 255 -28.38 4.06 -16.82
CA GLN A 255 -27.74 4.15 -18.13
C GLN A 255 -26.25 3.81 -18.09
N GLY A 256 -25.70 3.52 -16.90
CA GLY A 256 -24.27 3.26 -16.69
C GLY A 256 -23.43 4.53 -16.66
N ARG A 257 -24.03 5.71 -16.44
CA ARG A 257 -23.29 6.98 -16.33
C ARG A 257 -22.87 7.22 -14.88
N ALA A 258 -21.64 7.70 -14.69
CA ALA A 258 -21.17 8.04 -13.36
C ALA A 258 -21.90 9.30 -12.82
N THR A 259 -22.61 9.14 -11.71
CA THR A 259 -23.29 10.21 -10.96
C THR A 259 -22.49 10.67 -9.74
N PHE A 260 -21.49 9.88 -9.35
CA PHE A 260 -20.51 10.21 -8.32
C PHE A 260 -19.23 9.42 -8.58
N ALA A 261 -18.10 10.05 -8.31
CA ALA A 261 -16.80 9.43 -8.40
C ALA A 261 -16.01 9.70 -7.12
N HIS A 262 -15.42 8.65 -6.56
CA HIS A 262 -14.52 8.71 -5.43
C HIS A 262 -13.23 8.00 -5.79
N MET A 263 -12.08 8.63 -5.57
CA MET A 263 -10.77 8.03 -5.76
C MET A 263 -9.93 8.14 -4.49
N ALA A 264 -9.30 7.05 -4.08
CA ALA A 264 -8.44 7.01 -2.89
C ALA A 264 -7.36 5.94 -3.04
N GLY A 265 -6.28 6.07 -2.27
CA GLY A 265 -5.19 5.10 -2.19
C GLY A 265 -3.91 5.76 -1.73
N GLN A 266 -2.90 4.98 -1.36
CA GLN A 266 -1.64 5.51 -0.83
C GLN A 266 -0.86 6.38 -1.82
N VAL A 267 -1.12 6.25 -3.13
CA VAL A 267 -0.49 7.06 -4.19
C VAL A 267 -1.09 8.45 -4.32
N LEU A 268 -2.19 8.76 -3.62
CA LEU A 268 -2.81 10.08 -3.66
C LEU A 268 -2.56 10.82 -2.33
N PRO A 269 -2.40 12.16 -2.37
CA PRO A 269 -2.22 12.97 -1.16
C PRO A 269 -3.47 13.00 -0.27
N SER A 270 -4.65 12.81 -0.86
CA SER A 270 -5.92 12.75 -0.15
C SER A 270 -6.94 11.90 -0.92
N GLN A 271 -8.08 11.64 -0.29
CA GLN A 271 -9.25 11.14 -0.99
C GLN A 271 -9.83 12.24 -1.88
N LEU A 272 -10.21 11.88 -3.10
CA LEU A 272 -10.78 12.79 -4.10
C LEU A 272 -12.23 12.40 -4.32
N ASN A 273 -13.15 13.35 -4.15
CA ASN A 273 -14.58 13.11 -4.25
C ASN A 273 -15.19 14.15 -5.17
N MET A 274 -16.04 13.71 -6.10
CA MET A 274 -16.78 14.62 -6.95
C MET A 274 -18.15 14.04 -7.31
N THR A 275 -19.16 14.91 -7.34
CA THR A 275 -20.41 14.66 -8.06
C THR A 275 -20.25 15.30 -9.44
N PRO A 276 -20.08 14.52 -10.53
CA PRO A 276 -20.07 15.07 -11.87
C PRO A 276 -21.32 15.94 -12.08
N GLY A 277 -21.13 17.15 -12.57
CA GLY A 277 -22.26 17.99 -12.96
C GLY A 277 -22.99 17.39 -14.15
N ASP A 278 -24.26 17.75 -14.35
CA ASP A 278 -25.06 17.30 -15.50
C ASP A 278 -24.42 17.63 -16.88
N ALA A 279 -23.44 18.54 -16.90
CA ALA A 279 -22.73 19.02 -18.08
C ALA A 279 -21.47 18.21 -18.45
N ASP A 280 -21.01 17.27 -17.63
CA ASP A 280 -19.82 16.44 -17.93
C ASP A 280 -20.04 14.96 -17.61
N PRO A 281 -20.95 14.25 -18.34
CA PRO A 281 -21.21 12.83 -18.16
C PRO A 281 -20.13 11.96 -18.85
N SER A 282 -18.88 12.41 -18.85
CA SER A 282 -17.83 11.83 -19.67
C SER A 282 -17.50 10.40 -19.25
N LEU A 283 -17.55 10.05 -17.96
CA LEU A 283 -17.32 8.69 -17.49
C LEU A 283 -18.59 7.84 -17.53
N SER A 284 -18.49 6.72 -18.24
CA SER A 284 -19.50 5.68 -18.29
C SER A 284 -18.88 4.29 -18.09
N ALA A 285 -19.66 3.42 -17.47
CA ALA A 285 -19.40 2.01 -17.33
C ALA A 285 -20.68 1.26 -17.67
N LYS A 286 -20.75 0.73 -18.88
CA LYS A 286 -21.96 0.07 -19.39
C LYS A 286 -21.88 -1.44 -19.18
N ALA A 287 -22.82 -1.98 -18.41
CA ALA A 287 -22.86 -3.41 -18.12
C ALA A 287 -23.35 -4.23 -19.32
N ALA A 288 -22.71 -5.37 -19.56
CA ALA A 288 -23.11 -6.38 -20.53
C ALA A 288 -24.05 -7.42 -19.89
N GLY A 289 -25.12 -6.97 -19.25
CA GLY A 289 -26.09 -7.84 -18.59
C GLY A 289 -26.71 -7.23 -17.34
N PRO A 290 -27.53 -8.01 -16.60
CA PRO A 290 -28.14 -7.55 -15.35
C PRO A 290 -27.08 -7.29 -14.27
N LEU A 291 -27.30 -6.26 -13.48
CA LEU A 291 -26.45 -5.90 -12.33
C LEU A 291 -26.80 -6.67 -11.05
N GLU A 292 -28.00 -7.25 -11.01
CA GLU A 292 -28.49 -8.07 -9.91
C GLU A 292 -28.06 -9.54 -10.04
N GLY A 293 -27.98 -10.23 -8.90
CA GLY A 293 -27.68 -11.66 -8.80
C GLY A 293 -26.24 -11.98 -8.44
N ASP A 294 -25.89 -13.26 -8.50
CA ASP A 294 -24.55 -13.77 -8.17
C ASP A 294 -23.61 -13.77 -9.39
N GLY A 295 -22.31 -13.98 -9.13
CA GLY A 295 -21.29 -14.18 -10.18
C GLY A 295 -20.68 -12.89 -10.70
N GLU A 296 -20.32 -12.88 -11.98
CA GLU A 296 -19.58 -11.78 -12.60
C GLU A 296 -20.40 -11.06 -13.68
N VAL A 297 -20.11 -9.77 -13.88
CA VAL A 297 -20.67 -8.94 -14.95
C VAL A 297 -19.56 -8.15 -15.62
N SER A 298 -19.57 -8.14 -16.95
CA SER A 298 -18.62 -7.35 -17.73
C SER A 298 -19.13 -5.91 -17.89
N PHE A 299 -18.21 -4.95 -17.83
CA PHE A 299 -18.45 -3.54 -18.08
C PHE A 299 -17.55 -3.05 -19.20
N ALA A 300 -18.14 -2.36 -20.17
CA ALA A 300 -17.39 -1.52 -21.10
C ALA A 300 -17.17 -0.14 -20.44
N LEU A 301 -15.91 0.21 -20.24
CA LEU A 301 -15.51 1.49 -19.65
C LEU A 301 -15.19 2.49 -20.75
N SER A 302 -15.59 3.74 -20.54
CA SER A 302 -15.13 4.84 -21.39
C SER A 302 -15.26 6.18 -20.68
N GLY A 303 -14.34 7.09 -20.99
CA GLY A 303 -14.48 8.48 -20.62
C GLY A 303 -13.26 9.10 -19.96
N LYS A 304 -13.42 10.37 -19.59
CA LYS A 304 -12.37 11.17 -18.97
C LYS A 304 -12.96 12.22 -18.04
N LEU A 305 -12.56 12.24 -16.78
CA LEU A 305 -13.05 13.16 -15.75
C LEU A 305 -11.89 13.89 -15.09
N ASP A 306 -12.06 15.17 -14.78
CA ASP A 306 -11.18 15.87 -13.85
C ASP A 306 -11.67 15.64 -12.41
N LEU A 307 -10.88 14.98 -11.58
CA LEU A 307 -11.15 14.79 -10.16
C LEU A 307 -10.28 15.72 -9.34
N LEU A 308 -10.74 16.97 -9.18
CA LEU A 308 -10.03 18.00 -8.39
C LEU A 308 -8.60 18.22 -8.92
N GLY A 309 -8.45 18.45 -10.23
CA GLY A 309 -7.15 18.63 -10.90
C GLY A 309 -6.50 17.33 -11.39
N TYR A 310 -6.98 16.17 -10.93
CA TYR A 310 -6.49 14.88 -11.41
C TYR A 310 -7.28 14.43 -12.63
N GLU A 311 -6.63 14.47 -13.79
CA GLU A 311 -7.20 13.89 -15.01
C GLU A 311 -7.29 12.36 -14.90
N VAL A 312 -8.51 11.82 -14.84
CA VAL A 312 -8.78 10.39 -14.81
C VAL A 312 -9.39 9.94 -16.14
N THR A 313 -8.75 8.99 -16.80
CA THR A 313 -9.24 8.37 -18.05
C THR A 313 -9.57 6.91 -17.82
N LEU A 314 -10.76 6.49 -18.26
CA LEU A 314 -11.20 5.10 -18.29
C LEU A 314 -11.39 4.61 -19.73
N GLY A 315 -11.06 3.35 -19.97
CA GLY A 315 -11.28 2.69 -21.25
C GLY A 315 -11.24 1.17 -21.13
N GLY A 316 -11.70 0.50 -22.20
CA GLY A 316 -11.62 -0.95 -22.34
C GLY A 316 -12.69 -1.71 -21.55
N GLU A 317 -12.37 -2.92 -21.09
CA GLU A 317 -13.35 -3.81 -20.45
C GLU A 317 -12.87 -4.33 -19.09
N VAL A 318 -13.81 -4.53 -18.17
CA VAL A 318 -13.55 -5.19 -16.87
C VAL A 318 -14.63 -6.21 -16.56
N THR A 319 -14.27 -7.25 -15.82
CA THR A 319 -15.20 -8.23 -15.27
C THR A 319 -15.31 -8.07 -13.75
N ALA A 320 -16.41 -7.45 -13.31
CA ALA A 320 -16.68 -7.13 -11.92
C ALA A 320 -17.45 -8.26 -11.22
N LEU A 321 -17.12 -8.56 -9.97
CA LEU A 321 -17.93 -9.44 -9.12
C LEU A 321 -19.19 -8.70 -8.68
N ARG A 322 -20.36 -9.32 -8.85
CA ARG A 322 -21.61 -8.84 -8.24
C ARG A 322 -21.55 -9.12 -6.73
N CYS A 323 -21.77 -8.08 -5.95
CA CYS A 323 -21.71 -8.12 -4.51
C CYS A 323 -23.07 -7.71 -3.91
N PRO A 324 -23.41 -8.23 -2.72
CA PRO A 324 -24.61 -7.80 -2.00
C PRO A 324 -24.51 -6.30 -1.65
N ALA A 325 -25.66 -5.69 -1.40
CA ALA A 325 -25.73 -4.32 -0.89
C ALA A 325 -24.89 -4.17 0.39
N ARG A 326 -24.17 -3.05 0.49
CA ARG A 326 -23.29 -2.72 1.62
C ARG A 326 -23.99 -1.85 2.65
#